data_AF-A0A565B6L2-F1
#
_entry.id   AF-A0A565B6L2-F1
#
_cell.length_a   1.000
_cell.length_b   1.000
_cell.length_c   1.000
_cell.angle_alpha   90.00
_cell.angle_beta   90.00
_cell.angle_gamma   90.00
#
_symmetry.space_group_name_H-M   'P 1'
#
loop_
_entity.id
_entity.type
_entity.pdbx_description
1 polymer ?
#
loop_
_entity_poly.entity_id
_entity_poly.type
_entity_poly.pdbx_seq_one_letter_code
_entity_poly.pdbx_strand_id
1 'polypeptide(L)'
;MDTGNNNNLPTFLKCNFPPYDKDFIGGLAIGRFSDGRVPSDLIDNLAIYLAQSHRYDRTSYANFLADSAVKFVRELHKLGARKIGVFSAMPVGCVPIQRTVFGGIFRRGCVKPLNNMAKQFNSRLFPALDSLDKELDGIILDIDVYDTLFDMIQHPKKYGSEVSDKGCCGVGSLVISYMCNTLNPVNCYNSLAYVFWDSYHPTERAYQMIVDKLLNKY
;
A
#
# COMPACT_ATOMS: atom_id res chain seq x y z
N MET A 1 -1.56 3.46 0.03
CA MET A 1 -2.44 2.29 0.19
C MET A 1 -2.42 1.53 -1.12
N ASP A 2 -2.16 0.22 -1.08
CA ASP A 2 -2.30 -0.63 -2.26
C ASP A 2 -3.80 -0.93 -2.46
N THR A 3 -4.24 -0.92 -3.71
CA THR A 3 -5.65 -0.85 -4.12
C THR A 3 -6.35 -2.20 -4.16
N GLY A 4 -5.65 -3.30 -3.85
CA GLY A 4 -6.23 -4.64 -3.79
C GLY A 4 -6.94 -5.05 -5.08
N ASN A 5 -7.67 -6.16 -5.03
CA ASN A 5 -8.52 -6.63 -6.12
C ASN A 5 -9.90 -6.97 -5.55
N ASN A 6 -10.96 -6.39 -6.11
CA ASN A 6 -12.31 -6.65 -5.63
C ASN A 6 -13.21 -7.41 -6.61
N ASN A 7 -12.68 -7.96 -7.71
CA ASN A 7 -13.50 -8.59 -8.77
C ASN A 7 -14.38 -9.72 -8.25
N ASN A 8 -13.91 -10.46 -7.26
CA ASN A 8 -14.62 -11.61 -6.69
C ASN A 8 -15.41 -11.30 -5.40
N LEU A 9 -15.48 -10.03 -5.00
CA LEU A 9 -16.21 -9.59 -3.80
C LEU A 9 -17.60 -9.04 -4.15
N PRO A 10 -18.66 -9.22 -3.34
CA PRO A 10 -19.98 -8.65 -3.63
C PRO A 10 -20.04 -7.15 -3.27
N THR A 11 -19.35 -6.30 -4.04
CA THR A 11 -19.28 -4.84 -3.84
C THR A 11 -20.04 -4.07 -4.93
N PHE A 12 -20.67 -2.95 -4.56
CA PHE A 12 -21.36 -2.06 -5.50
C PHE A 12 -20.42 -1.42 -6.52
N LEU A 13 -19.22 -1.02 -6.09
CA LEU A 13 -18.19 -0.46 -6.96
C LEU A 13 -17.19 -1.54 -7.37
N LYS A 14 -16.84 -1.55 -8.64
CA LYS A 14 -15.89 -2.47 -9.28
C LYS A 14 -14.94 -1.68 -10.17
N CYS A 15 -13.74 -2.23 -10.40
CA CYS A 15 -12.74 -1.67 -11.31
C CYS A 15 -12.27 -2.71 -12.34
N ASN A 16 -13.17 -3.58 -12.78
CA ASN A 16 -12.93 -4.55 -13.86
C ASN A 16 -13.27 -4.00 -15.26
N PHE A 17 -13.17 -2.68 -15.44
CA PHE A 17 -13.44 -2.02 -16.71
C PHE A 17 -12.49 -0.82 -16.92
N PRO A 18 -12.28 -0.34 -18.16
CA PRO A 18 -11.44 0.84 -18.43
C PRO A 18 -11.95 2.12 -17.72
N PRO A 19 -11.06 3.03 -17.27
CA PRO A 19 -9.63 3.10 -17.56
C PRO A 19 -8.76 2.30 -16.56
N TYR A 20 -9.34 1.51 -15.66
CA TYR A 20 -8.56 0.78 -14.66
C TYR A 20 -7.72 -0.33 -15.31
N ASP A 21 -6.48 -0.44 -14.85
CA ASP A 21 -5.41 -1.33 -15.35
C ASP A 21 -5.10 -1.32 -16.86
N LYS A 22 -5.57 -0.31 -17.62
CA LYS A 22 -5.32 -0.26 -19.07
C LYS A 22 -3.83 -0.16 -19.41
N ASP A 23 -3.03 0.48 -18.56
CA ASP A 23 -1.60 0.72 -18.77
C ASP A 23 -0.71 -0.38 -18.16
N PHE A 24 -1.30 -1.42 -17.53
CA PHE A 24 -0.56 -2.60 -17.09
C PHE A 24 -0.26 -3.56 -18.25
N ILE A 25 0.76 -4.41 -18.05
CA ILE A 25 1.10 -5.47 -19.00
C ILE A 25 -0.12 -6.35 -19.23
N GLY A 26 -0.63 -6.35 -20.46
CA GLY A 26 -1.83 -7.09 -20.89
C GLY A 26 -3.11 -6.26 -21.01
N GLY A 27 -3.16 -5.04 -20.44
CA GLY A 27 -4.31 -4.12 -20.57
C GLY A 27 -5.63 -4.67 -20.02
N LEU A 28 -5.57 -5.67 -19.13
CA LEU A 28 -6.74 -6.33 -18.55
C LEU A 28 -7.06 -5.69 -17.19
N ALA A 29 -8.29 -5.18 -17.06
CA ALA A 29 -8.84 -4.68 -15.82
C ALA A 29 -8.98 -5.81 -14.78
N ILE A 30 -7.99 -5.94 -13.89
CA ILE A 30 -7.94 -6.99 -12.88
C ILE A 30 -8.67 -6.60 -11.60
N GLY A 31 -9.32 -5.44 -11.54
CA GLY A 31 -10.11 -5.02 -10.37
C GLY A 31 -9.36 -4.11 -9.41
N ARG A 32 -8.26 -3.50 -9.88
CA ARG A 32 -7.47 -2.55 -9.10
C ARG A 32 -8.03 -1.14 -9.31
N PHE A 33 -8.25 -0.40 -8.24
CA PHE A 33 -8.70 1.02 -8.30
C PHE A 33 -7.55 1.98 -8.70
N SER A 34 -6.66 1.56 -9.59
CA SER A 34 -5.61 2.42 -10.15
C SER A 34 -5.33 2.02 -11.59
N ASP A 35 -4.75 2.95 -12.34
CA ASP A 35 -4.16 2.68 -13.64
C ASP A 35 -2.65 2.88 -13.51
N GLY A 36 -1.88 1.80 -13.63
CA GLY A 36 -0.46 1.78 -13.33
C GLY A 36 -0.09 1.62 -11.85
N ARG A 37 1.23 1.68 -11.58
CA ARG A 37 1.83 1.39 -10.27
C ARG A 37 1.70 2.58 -9.32
N VAL A 38 1.38 2.31 -8.06
CA VAL A 38 1.38 3.32 -6.98
C VAL A 38 2.75 3.37 -6.27
N PRO A 39 3.06 4.42 -5.49
CA PRO A 39 4.37 4.54 -4.83
C PRO A 39 4.77 3.34 -3.98
N SER A 40 3.82 2.66 -3.32
CA SER A 40 4.12 1.43 -2.56
C SER A 40 4.62 0.29 -3.45
N ASP A 41 4.12 0.14 -4.67
CA ASP A 41 4.59 -0.88 -5.61
C ASP A 41 6.06 -0.63 -6.02
N LEU A 42 6.43 0.65 -6.12
CA LEU A 42 7.75 1.09 -6.55
C LEU A 42 8.78 0.97 -5.42
N ILE A 43 8.35 1.24 -4.18
CA ILE A 43 9.20 1.11 -2.98
C ILE A 43 9.39 -0.36 -2.59
N ASP A 44 8.33 -1.16 -2.67
CA ASP A 44 8.37 -2.56 -2.25
C ASP A 44 9.15 -3.47 -3.22
N ASN A 45 9.14 -3.12 -4.50
CA ASN A 45 9.76 -3.95 -5.52
C ASN A 45 11.27 -3.72 -5.60
N LEU A 46 12.02 -4.58 -4.91
CA LEU A 46 13.48 -4.55 -4.91
C LEU A 46 14.06 -4.63 -6.33
N ALA A 47 13.45 -5.36 -7.26
CA ALA A 47 13.93 -5.44 -8.64
C ALA A 47 13.77 -4.11 -9.39
N ILE A 48 12.67 -3.36 -9.16
CA ILE A 48 12.51 -2.00 -9.69
C ILE A 48 13.57 -1.08 -9.11
N TYR A 49 13.80 -1.12 -7.79
CA TYR A 49 14.83 -0.32 -7.17
C TYR A 49 16.23 -0.64 -7.72
N LEU A 50 16.59 -1.92 -7.82
CA LEU A 50 17.88 -2.36 -8.38
C LEU A 50 18.05 -1.95 -9.85
N ALA A 51 16.98 -1.98 -10.65
CA ALA A 51 17.03 -1.49 -12.03
C ALA A 51 17.25 0.03 -12.13
N GLN A 52 17.01 0.77 -11.04
CA GLN A 52 17.23 2.22 -10.95
C GLN A 52 18.46 2.58 -10.10
N SER A 53 19.13 1.59 -9.49
CA SER A 53 20.18 1.86 -8.49
C SER A 53 21.46 2.43 -9.09
N HIS A 54 21.63 2.35 -10.42
CA HIS A 54 22.71 3.06 -11.13
C HIS A 54 22.49 4.57 -11.22
N ARG A 55 21.25 5.03 -11.04
CA ARG A 55 20.87 6.45 -11.07
C ARG A 55 20.53 7.02 -9.70
N TYR A 56 20.02 6.17 -8.80
CA TYR A 56 19.51 6.61 -7.51
C TYR A 56 19.99 5.70 -6.39
N ASP A 57 20.47 6.29 -5.31
CA ASP A 57 20.51 5.62 -4.02
C ASP A 57 19.08 5.52 -3.43
N ARG A 58 18.94 4.86 -2.28
CA ARG A 58 17.63 4.64 -1.65
C ARG A 58 16.91 5.94 -1.28
N THR A 59 17.65 6.93 -0.79
CA THR A 59 17.13 8.22 -0.35
C THR A 59 16.74 9.07 -1.54
N SER A 60 17.61 9.18 -2.55
CA SER A 60 17.31 9.95 -3.76
C SER A 60 16.14 9.33 -4.55
N TYR A 61 16.01 8.00 -4.57
CA TYR A 61 14.85 7.34 -5.17
C TYR A 61 13.55 7.63 -4.42
N ALA A 62 13.54 7.53 -3.08
CA ALA A 62 12.38 7.88 -2.26
C ALA A 62 11.96 9.34 -2.43
N ASN A 63 12.93 10.26 -2.50
CA ASN A 63 12.67 11.68 -2.74
C ASN A 63 12.09 11.90 -4.16
N PHE A 64 12.64 11.25 -5.18
CA PHE A 64 12.12 11.31 -6.54
C PHE A 64 10.65 10.86 -6.62
N LEU A 65 10.28 9.77 -5.94
CA LEU A 65 8.90 9.30 -5.89
C LEU A 65 7.98 10.32 -5.18
N ALA A 66 8.44 10.92 -4.08
CA ALA A 66 7.66 11.93 -3.36
C ALA A 66 7.46 13.20 -4.21
N ASP A 67 8.53 13.70 -4.85
CA ASP A 67 8.46 14.86 -5.73
C ASP A 67 7.55 14.58 -6.95
N SER A 68 7.57 13.35 -7.47
CA SER A 68 6.66 12.91 -8.54
C SER A 68 5.20 12.91 -8.09
N ALA A 69 4.91 12.47 -6.86
CA ALA A 69 3.56 12.51 -6.30
C ALA A 69 3.05 13.95 -6.13
N VAL A 70 3.89 14.86 -5.61
CA VAL A 70 3.55 16.30 -5.47
C VAL A 70 3.28 16.92 -6.85
N LYS A 71 4.10 16.60 -7.86
CA LYS A 71 3.86 17.03 -9.24
C LYS A 71 2.51 16.53 -9.75
N PHE A 72 2.18 15.26 -9.50
CA PHE A 72 0.90 14.68 -9.92
C PHE A 72 -0.30 15.39 -9.27
N VAL A 73 -0.23 15.69 -7.97
CA VAL A 73 -1.29 16.46 -7.26
C VAL A 73 -1.50 17.83 -7.90
N ARG A 74 -0.42 18.53 -8.27
CA ARG A 74 -0.48 19.80 -8.98
C ARG A 74 -1.15 19.68 -10.35
N GLU A 75 -0.88 18.62 -11.11
CA GLU A 75 -1.55 18.38 -12.39
C GLU A 75 -3.04 18.06 -12.20
N LEU A 76 -3.42 17.27 -11.19
CA LEU A 76 -4.84 17.04 -10.85
C LEU A 76 -5.56 18.35 -10.51
N HIS A 77 -4.90 19.25 -9.77
CA HIS A 77 -5.45 20.56 -9.44
C HIS A 77 -5.69 21.43 -10.68
N LYS A 78 -4.73 21.45 -11.63
CA LYS A 78 -4.88 22.14 -12.94
C LYS A 78 -6.05 21.60 -13.75
N LEU A 79 -6.37 20.31 -13.60
CA LEU A 79 -7.53 19.67 -14.23
C LEU A 79 -8.86 19.95 -13.50
N GLY A 80 -8.84 20.71 -12.40
CA GLY A 80 -10.03 21.15 -11.68
C GLY A 80 -10.29 20.43 -10.36
N ALA A 81 -9.43 19.48 -9.94
CA ALA A 81 -9.57 18.87 -8.62
C ALA A 81 -9.34 19.93 -7.51
N ARG A 82 -10.19 19.94 -6.48
CA ARG A 82 -10.13 20.90 -5.36
C ARG A 82 -10.14 20.24 -3.99
N LYS A 83 -10.41 18.94 -3.91
CA LYS A 83 -10.33 18.15 -2.67
C LYS A 83 -9.52 16.91 -3.00
N ILE A 84 -8.28 16.85 -2.52
CA ILE A 84 -7.32 15.80 -2.86
C ILE A 84 -6.78 15.20 -1.58
N GLY A 85 -7.04 13.91 -1.34
CA GLY A 85 -6.41 13.15 -0.27
C GLY A 85 -5.22 12.36 -0.80
N VAL A 86 -4.07 12.46 -0.15
CA VAL A 86 -2.83 11.76 -0.54
C VAL A 86 -2.36 10.87 0.59
N PHE A 87 -2.41 9.56 0.35
CA PHE A 87 -2.00 8.57 1.34
C PHE A 87 -0.48 8.43 1.42
N SER A 88 0.00 8.17 2.64
CA SER A 88 1.38 7.78 2.89
C SER A 88 1.75 6.45 2.22
N ALA A 89 3.06 6.22 2.07
CA ALA A 89 3.59 4.87 1.96
C ALA A 89 3.34 4.10 3.26
N MET A 90 3.12 2.79 3.13
CA MET A 90 2.89 1.86 4.23
C MET A 90 4.21 1.21 4.70
N PRO A 91 4.26 0.48 5.83
CA PRO A 91 5.43 -0.29 6.26
C PRO A 91 5.69 -1.51 5.35
N VAL A 92 6.08 -1.26 4.10
CA VAL A 92 6.27 -2.27 3.04
C VAL A 92 7.28 -3.36 3.43
N GLY A 93 8.32 -3.03 4.21
CA GLY A 93 9.27 -4.04 4.71
C GLY A 93 8.64 -5.06 5.68
N CYS A 94 7.43 -4.81 6.18
CA CYS A 94 6.72 -5.70 7.09
C CYS A 94 5.65 -6.56 6.42
N VAL A 95 5.41 -6.44 5.12
CA VAL A 95 4.43 -7.29 4.44
C VAL A 95 4.94 -8.75 4.38
N PRO A 96 4.04 -9.76 4.40
CA PRO A 96 4.45 -11.16 4.51
C PRO A 96 5.48 -11.64 3.47
N ILE A 97 5.37 -11.20 2.21
CA ILE A 97 6.34 -11.63 1.17
C ILE A 97 7.74 -11.08 1.44
N GLN A 98 7.87 -9.81 1.81
CA GLN A 98 9.17 -9.21 2.10
C GLN A 98 9.84 -9.88 3.31
N ARG A 99 9.04 -10.22 4.33
CA ARG A 99 9.50 -10.97 5.50
C ARG A 99 9.95 -12.39 5.13
N THR A 100 9.27 -13.01 4.19
CA THR A 100 9.57 -14.37 3.73
C THR A 100 10.83 -14.42 2.87
N VAL A 101 11.00 -13.46 1.95
CA VAL A 101 12.12 -13.45 1.01
C VAL A 101 13.37 -12.83 1.63
N PHE A 102 13.24 -11.75 2.41
CA PHE A 102 14.38 -10.95 2.90
C PHE A 102 14.43 -10.78 4.42
N GLY A 103 13.44 -11.27 5.17
CA GLY A 103 13.37 -11.15 6.63
C GLY A 103 14.22 -12.17 7.42
N GLY A 104 14.98 -13.01 6.72
CA GLY A 104 15.81 -14.08 7.29
C GLY A 104 15.04 -15.38 7.54
N ILE A 105 15.74 -16.51 7.35
CA ILE A 105 15.15 -17.87 7.29
C ILE A 105 14.30 -18.21 8.55
N PHE A 106 14.81 -17.85 9.73
CA PHE A 106 14.18 -18.20 11.01
C PHE A 106 13.34 -17.09 11.61
N ARG A 107 13.79 -15.83 11.52
CA ARG A 107 13.13 -14.70 12.17
C ARG A 107 11.98 -14.13 11.35
N ARG A 108 12.05 -14.21 10.01
CA ARG A 108 11.10 -13.57 9.07
C ARG A 108 10.70 -12.17 9.55
N GLY A 109 11.69 -11.37 9.93
CA GLY A 109 11.48 -10.04 10.51
C GLY A 109 11.18 -9.00 9.43
N CYS A 110 10.69 -7.82 9.85
CA CYS A 110 10.54 -6.72 8.92
C CYS A 110 11.89 -6.30 8.31
N VAL A 111 11.88 -6.00 7.02
CA VAL A 111 13.04 -5.58 6.24
C VAL A 111 13.29 -4.09 6.47
N LYS A 112 14.21 -3.78 7.40
CA LYS A 112 14.52 -2.39 7.81
C LYS A 112 14.83 -1.45 6.63
N PRO A 113 15.66 -1.83 5.62
CA PRO A 113 15.92 -0.96 4.49
C PRO A 113 14.67 -0.47 3.74
N LEU A 114 13.68 -1.34 3.55
CA LEU A 114 12.43 -1.01 2.84
C LEU A 114 11.55 -0.08 3.69
N ASN A 115 11.43 -0.36 4.98
CA ASN A 115 10.71 0.54 5.89
C ASN A 115 11.38 1.92 6.01
N ASN A 116 12.70 1.98 5.99
CA ASN A 116 13.42 3.25 5.99
C ASN A 116 13.16 4.04 4.70
N MET A 117 13.10 3.38 3.54
CA MET A 117 12.75 4.03 2.28
C MET A 117 11.31 4.55 2.29
N ALA A 118 10.35 3.78 2.80
CA ALA A 118 8.96 4.22 2.98
C ALA A 118 8.84 5.44 3.91
N LYS A 119 9.57 5.42 5.04
CA LYS A 119 9.64 6.57 5.96
C LYS A 119 10.29 7.79 5.32
N GLN A 120 11.36 7.61 4.56
CA GLN A 120 12.03 8.69 3.82
C GLN A 120 11.07 9.34 2.82
N PHE A 121 10.35 8.52 2.04
CA PHE A 121 9.29 8.99 1.14
C PHE A 121 8.25 9.82 1.89
N ASN A 122 7.70 9.31 3.00
CA ASN A 122 6.69 10.03 3.79
C ASN A 122 7.24 11.36 4.35
N SER A 123 8.48 11.36 4.87
CA SER A 123 9.12 12.58 5.43
C SER A 123 9.37 13.67 4.38
N ARG A 124 9.51 13.29 3.11
CA ARG A 124 9.64 14.23 1.99
C ARG A 124 8.27 14.67 1.49
N LEU A 125 7.31 13.75 1.42
CA LEU A 125 5.98 13.97 0.86
C LEU A 125 5.16 14.96 1.70
N PHE A 126 5.01 14.71 3.01
CA PHE A 126 4.05 15.47 3.82
C PHE A 126 4.38 16.98 3.91
N PRO A 127 5.62 17.42 4.18
CA PRO A 127 5.92 18.86 4.17
C PRO A 127 5.71 19.51 2.80
N ALA A 128 5.93 18.76 1.72
CA ALA A 128 5.71 19.25 0.37
C ALA A 128 4.22 19.39 0.03
N LEU A 129 3.37 18.48 0.52
CA LEU A 129 1.91 18.59 0.40
C LEU A 129 1.34 19.73 1.25
N ASP A 130 1.82 19.92 2.49
CA ASP A 130 1.43 21.05 3.35
C ASP A 130 1.81 22.40 2.72
N SER A 131 2.98 22.47 2.07
CA SER A 131 3.37 23.64 1.29
C SER A 131 2.47 23.86 0.08
N LEU A 132 2.07 22.77 -0.60
CA LEU A 132 1.20 22.82 -1.78
C LEU A 132 -0.24 23.24 -1.42
N ASP A 133 -0.76 22.78 -0.28
CA ASP A 133 -2.07 23.16 0.26
C ASP A 133 -2.16 24.67 0.52
N LYS A 134 -1.07 25.26 1.04
CA LYS A 134 -0.97 26.72 1.25
C LYS A 134 -0.83 27.51 -0.05
N GLU A 135 -0.32 26.89 -1.11
CA GLU A 135 -0.07 27.54 -2.39
C GLU A 135 -1.31 27.52 -3.30
N LEU A 136 -2.10 26.45 -3.27
CA LEU A 136 -3.19 26.19 -4.21
C LEU A 136 -4.56 26.40 -3.57
N ASP A 137 -5.51 26.93 -4.35
CA ASP A 137 -6.91 27.00 -3.93
C ASP A 137 -7.54 25.59 -3.81
N GLY A 138 -8.12 25.25 -2.67
CA GLY A 138 -8.73 23.94 -2.40
C GLY A 138 -8.29 23.35 -1.07
N ILE A 139 -8.40 22.03 -0.94
CA ILE A 139 -7.97 21.25 0.21
C ILE A 139 -7.11 20.10 -0.29
N ILE A 140 -5.87 20.04 0.17
CA ILE A 140 -4.92 18.96 -0.04
C ILE A 140 -4.61 18.35 1.33
N LEU A 141 -5.05 17.12 1.53
CA LEU A 141 -4.91 16.42 2.80
C LEU A 141 -3.86 15.32 2.69
N ASP A 142 -2.83 15.37 3.53
CA ASP A 142 -1.96 14.22 3.75
C ASP A 142 -2.65 13.22 4.71
N ILE A 143 -2.64 11.94 4.33
CA ILE A 143 -3.34 10.87 5.05
C ILE A 143 -2.31 9.81 5.46
N ASP A 144 -1.89 9.87 6.73
CA ASP A 144 -0.93 8.91 7.29
C ASP A 144 -1.60 7.60 7.70
N VAL A 145 -1.20 6.52 7.02
CA VAL A 145 -1.60 5.14 7.34
C VAL A 145 -0.42 4.29 7.83
N TYR A 146 0.81 4.82 7.78
CA TYR A 146 2.01 4.06 8.12
C TYR A 146 1.98 3.61 9.57
N ASP A 147 1.83 4.56 10.51
CA ASP A 147 1.96 4.28 11.94
C ASP A 147 0.82 3.39 12.44
N THR A 148 -0.38 3.59 11.93
CA THR A 148 -1.53 2.76 12.28
C THR A 148 -1.32 1.32 11.85
N LEU A 149 -0.97 1.08 10.58
CA LEU A 149 -0.73 -0.28 10.11
C LEU A 149 0.50 -0.89 10.80
N PHE A 150 1.55 -0.11 11.04
CA PHE A 150 2.73 -0.60 11.74
C PHE A 150 2.41 -1.02 13.18
N ASP A 151 1.61 -0.25 13.92
CA ASP A 151 1.17 -0.61 15.27
C ASP A 151 0.31 -1.89 15.26
N MET A 152 -0.57 -2.05 14.26
CA MET A 152 -1.34 -3.29 14.08
C MET A 152 -0.45 -4.51 13.84
N ILE A 153 0.64 -4.34 13.08
CA ILE A 153 1.58 -5.43 12.81
C ILE A 153 2.37 -5.81 14.06
N GLN A 154 2.86 -4.82 14.83
CA GLN A 154 3.64 -5.06 16.04
C GLN A 154 2.79 -5.56 17.22
N HIS A 155 1.53 -5.11 17.30
CA HIS A 155 0.63 -5.38 18.42
C HIS A 155 -0.74 -5.90 17.95
N PRO A 156 -0.82 -7.00 17.17
CA PRO A 156 -2.06 -7.43 16.52
C PRO A 156 -3.20 -7.71 17.52
N LYS A 157 -2.86 -8.21 18.72
CA LYS A 157 -3.84 -8.51 19.78
C LYS A 157 -4.60 -7.28 20.28
N LYS A 158 -3.96 -6.09 20.28
CA LYS A 158 -4.60 -4.81 20.60
C LYS A 158 -5.77 -4.50 19.65
N TYR A 159 -5.68 -5.03 18.44
CA TYR A 159 -6.64 -4.85 17.35
C TYR A 159 -7.54 -6.10 17.17
N GLY A 160 -7.48 -7.07 18.08
CA GLY A 160 -8.24 -8.33 17.97
C GLY A 160 -7.81 -9.21 16.81
N SER A 161 -6.59 -9.01 16.28
CA SER A 161 -5.93 -9.96 15.37
C SER A 161 -4.93 -10.82 16.16
N GLU A 162 -4.70 -12.03 15.69
CA GLU A 162 -3.73 -12.96 16.29
C GLU A 162 -2.46 -13.07 15.43
N VAL A 163 -2.61 -12.92 14.12
CA VAL A 163 -1.56 -13.18 13.14
C VAL A 163 -1.28 -11.91 12.32
N SER A 164 -0.01 -11.51 12.24
CA SER A 164 0.43 -10.33 11.47
C SER A 164 1.63 -10.58 10.56
N ASP A 165 2.10 -11.82 10.46
CA ASP A 165 3.31 -12.19 9.72
C ASP A 165 3.08 -13.06 8.49
N LYS A 166 1.83 -13.48 8.27
CA LYS A 166 1.35 -14.21 7.12
C LYS A 166 -0.05 -13.71 6.75
N GLY A 167 -0.38 -13.81 5.48
CA GLY A 167 -1.73 -13.65 4.95
C GLY A 167 -2.63 -14.82 5.31
N CYS A 168 -3.93 -14.54 5.37
CA CYS A 168 -4.97 -15.55 5.52
C CYS A 168 -5.10 -16.43 4.27
N CYS A 169 -4.88 -15.86 3.09
CA CYS A 169 -5.01 -16.55 1.82
C CYS A 169 -3.78 -17.38 1.45
N GLY A 170 -4.03 -18.56 0.90
CA GLY A 170 -3.04 -19.40 0.27
C GLY A 170 -1.95 -19.86 1.23
N VAL A 171 -0.73 -20.05 0.72
CA VAL A 171 0.44 -20.37 1.55
C VAL A 171 0.90 -19.16 2.40
N GLY A 172 0.04 -18.15 2.62
CA GLY A 172 0.16 -17.00 3.52
C GLY A 172 1.35 -16.05 3.30
N SER A 173 2.41 -16.52 2.66
CA SER A 173 3.73 -15.89 2.61
C SER A 173 4.16 -15.60 1.19
N LEU A 174 3.55 -16.26 0.20
CA LEU A 174 3.95 -16.23 -1.21
C LEU A 174 2.81 -15.92 -2.17
N VAL A 175 1.56 -16.12 -1.75
CA VAL A 175 0.39 -16.01 -2.61
C VAL A 175 -0.11 -14.57 -2.61
N ILE A 176 -0.31 -14.01 -3.79
CA ILE A 176 -0.76 -12.63 -4.02
C ILE A 176 -2.13 -12.59 -4.70
N SER A 177 -2.93 -11.58 -4.35
CA SER A 177 -4.04 -11.01 -5.13
C SER A 177 -4.83 -12.01 -5.97
N TYR A 178 -4.58 -12.12 -7.28
CA TYR A 178 -5.35 -12.96 -8.19
C TYR A 178 -5.42 -14.43 -7.78
N MET A 179 -4.35 -14.95 -7.17
CA MET A 179 -4.30 -16.33 -6.67
C MET A 179 -5.09 -16.51 -5.36
N CYS A 180 -5.52 -15.42 -4.75
CA CYS A 180 -6.38 -15.35 -3.57
C CYS A 180 -7.85 -15.18 -3.95
N ASN A 181 -8.42 -16.24 -4.51
CA ASN A 181 -9.82 -16.32 -4.88
C ASN A 181 -10.52 -17.51 -4.23
N THR A 182 -11.83 -17.65 -4.47
CA THR A 182 -12.67 -18.70 -3.89
C THR A 182 -12.28 -20.13 -4.29
N LEU A 183 -11.47 -20.29 -5.35
CA LEU A 183 -10.96 -21.57 -5.82
C LEU A 183 -9.66 -21.99 -5.12
N ASN A 184 -9.05 -21.13 -4.29
CA ASN A 184 -7.86 -21.48 -3.54
C ASN A 184 -8.25 -22.32 -2.29
N PRO A 185 -7.88 -23.61 -2.23
CA PRO A 185 -8.28 -24.48 -1.12
C PRO A 185 -7.51 -24.21 0.18
N VAL A 186 -6.49 -23.34 0.14
CA VAL A 186 -5.57 -23.08 1.25
C VAL A 186 -5.84 -21.72 1.89
N ASN A 187 -7.11 -21.36 2.06
CA ASN A 187 -7.48 -20.14 2.77
C ASN A 187 -7.69 -20.42 4.26
N CYS A 188 -7.39 -19.43 5.11
CA CYS A 188 -7.67 -19.52 6.54
C CYS A 188 -9.18 -19.50 6.81
N TYR A 189 -9.61 -20.16 7.89
CA TYR A 189 -11.03 -20.21 8.27
C TYR A 189 -11.58 -18.89 8.84
N ASN A 190 -10.72 -18.08 9.47
CA ASN A 190 -11.11 -16.84 10.12
C ASN A 190 -10.16 -15.70 9.73
N SER A 191 -10.55 -14.92 8.73
CA SER A 191 -9.79 -13.76 8.26
C SER A 191 -9.72 -12.63 9.29
N LEU A 192 -10.66 -12.56 10.25
CA LEU A 192 -10.67 -11.52 11.29
C LEU A 192 -9.49 -11.67 12.28
N ALA A 193 -8.92 -12.88 12.39
CA ALA A 193 -7.75 -13.13 13.21
C ALA A 193 -6.43 -12.69 12.52
N TYR A 194 -6.48 -12.20 11.27
CA TYR A 194 -5.29 -11.86 10.49
C TYR A 194 -5.27 -10.35 10.18
N VAL A 195 -4.08 -9.75 10.29
CA VAL A 195 -3.85 -8.38 9.79
C VAL A 195 -3.80 -8.37 8.27
N PHE A 196 -3.25 -9.40 7.63
CA PHE A 196 -3.08 -9.50 6.18
C PHE A 196 -4.02 -10.51 5.54
N TRP A 197 -4.63 -10.13 4.42
CA TRP A 197 -5.42 -11.04 3.58
C TRP A 197 -4.50 -11.91 2.74
N ASP A 198 -3.60 -11.31 1.96
CA ASP A 198 -2.61 -12.02 1.15
C ASP A 198 -1.19 -11.63 1.57
N SER A 199 -0.17 -11.89 0.73
CA SER A 199 1.20 -11.56 1.10
C SER A 199 1.56 -10.05 1.08
N TYR A 200 0.61 -9.17 0.77
CA TYR A 200 0.76 -7.72 0.65
C TYR A 200 -0.34 -6.93 1.36
N HIS A 201 -1.59 -7.27 1.10
CA HIS A 201 -2.76 -6.46 1.41
C HIS A 201 -3.31 -6.80 2.79
N PRO A 202 -3.67 -5.78 3.60
CA PRO A 202 -4.43 -5.97 4.83
C PRO A 202 -5.78 -6.67 4.61
N THR A 203 -6.33 -7.28 5.66
CA THR A 203 -7.72 -7.77 5.65
C THR A 203 -8.72 -6.62 5.67
N GLU A 204 -9.98 -6.90 5.32
CA GLU A 204 -11.07 -5.93 5.42
C GLU A 204 -11.16 -5.32 6.82
N ARG A 205 -11.07 -6.16 7.87
CA ARG A 205 -11.05 -5.70 9.27
C ARG A 205 -9.88 -4.75 9.55
N ALA A 206 -8.71 -5.04 9.01
CA ALA A 206 -7.56 -4.17 9.18
C ALA A 206 -7.76 -2.82 8.48
N TYR A 207 -8.32 -2.81 7.27
CA TYR A 207 -8.72 -1.59 6.58
C TYR A 207 -9.78 -0.79 7.35
N GLN A 208 -10.81 -1.45 7.91
CA GLN A 208 -11.83 -0.81 8.74
C GLN A 208 -11.20 -0.06 9.92
N MET A 209 -10.25 -0.69 10.64
CA MET A 209 -9.55 -0.04 11.75
C MET A 209 -8.70 1.16 11.33
N ILE A 210 -8.06 1.08 10.16
CA ILE A 210 -7.34 2.22 9.59
C ILE A 210 -8.34 3.35 9.33
N VAL A 211 -9.45 3.06 8.65
CA VAL A 211 -10.48 4.05 8.32
C VAL A 211 -11.10 4.66 9.56
N ASP A 212 -11.50 3.86 10.56
CA ASP A 212 -12.07 4.35 11.83
C ASP A 212 -11.11 5.31 12.53
N LYS A 213 -9.80 5.01 12.54
CA LYS A 213 -8.80 5.90 13.11
C LYS A 213 -8.62 7.19 12.31
N LEU A 214 -8.75 7.13 10.98
CA LEU A 214 -8.70 8.30 10.11
C LEU A 214 -9.94 9.20 10.29
N LEU A 215 -11.14 8.63 10.34
CA LEU A 215 -12.39 9.36 10.55
C LEU A 215 -12.49 10.03 11.93
N ASN A 216 -11.78 9.50 12.93
CA ASN A 216 -11.66 10.15 14.23
C ASN A 216 -10.63 11.30 14.24
N LYS A 217 -9.76 11.39 13.22
CA LYS A 217 -8.68 12.38 13.14
C LYS A 217 -9.05 13.60 12.29
N TYR A 218 -9.83 13.40 11.24
CA TYR A 218 -10.23 14.43 10.25
C TYR A 218 -11.75 14.62 10.25
#